data_AF-A0A848YBL4-F1
#
_entry.id   AF-A0A848YBL4-F1
#
_cell.length_a   1.000
_cell.length_b   1.000
_cell.length_c   1.000
_cell.angle_alpha   90.00
_cell.angle_beta   90.00
_cell.angle_gamma   90.00
#
_symmetry.space_group_name_H-M   'P 1'
#
loop_
_entity.id
_entity.type
_entity.pdbx_description
1 polymer ?
#
loop_
_entity_poly.entity_id
_entity_poly.type
_entity_poly.pdbx_seq_one_letter_code
_entity_poly.pdbx_strand_id
1 'polypeptide(L)' 'MKFASKGVPVQVTKVSDAGRFQIVETRHEDNTIRVLVPEGKPVPSEHAKLAFDPAYTQVYVNGWAVS' A
#
# COMPACT_ATOMS: atom_id res chain seq x y z
N MET A 1 0.46 6.97 0.59
CA MET A 1 -0.31 5.85 0.00
C MET A 1 -1.42 5.45 0.96
N LYS A 2 -2.61 5.09 0.46
CA LYS A 2 -3.77 4.68 1.28
C LYS A 2 -4.70 3.72 0.53
N PHE A 3 -5.55 3.00 1.27
CA PHE A 3 -6.69 2.29 0.69
C PHE A 3 -7.74 3.27 0.16
N ALA A 4 -8.32 2.98 -1.01
CA ALA A 4 -9.30 3.83 -1.68
C ALA A 4 -10.25 3.04 -2.60
N SER A 5 -11.26 3.70 -3.17
CA SER A 5 -12.19 3.10 -4.15
C SER A 5 -11.63 3.03 -5.58
N LYS A 6 -10.57 3.79 -5.86
CA LYS A 6 -9.82 3.82 -7.13
C LYS A 6 -8.33 3.63 -6.85
N GLY A 7 -7.60 3.11 -7.83
CA GLY A 7 -6.16 2.85 -7.73
C GLY A 7 -5.80 1.43 -8.17
N VAL A 8 -4.61 0.99 -7.78
CA VAL A 8 -4.07 -0.32 -8.14
C VAL A 8 -4.81 -1.41 -7.34
N PRO A 9 -5.40 -2.42 -7.99
CA PRO A 9 -6.09 -3.51 -7.29
C PRO A 9 -5.07 -4.40 -6.59
N VAL A 10 -5.29 -4.70 -5.32
CA VAL A 10 -4.38 -5.55 -4.53
C VAL A 10 -5.15 -6.56 -3.70
N GLN A 11 -4.48 -7.64 -3.34
CA GLN A 11 -4.93 -8.58 -2.33
C GLN A 11 -4.21 -8.31 -1.00
N VAL A 12 -4.92 -8.17 0.11
CA VAL A 12 -4.35 -8.16 1.47
C VAL A 12 -3.96 -9.59 1.83
N THR A 13 -2.67 -9.79 2.11
CA THR A 13 -2.09 -11.12 2.39
C THR A 13 -1.75 -11.30 3.87
N LYS A 14 -1.43 -10.21 4.57
CA LYS A 14 -1.12 -10.23 6.00
C LYS A 14 -1.38 -8.89 6.65
N VAL A 15 -1.86 -8.91 7.90
CA VAL A 15 -1.92 -7.74 8.78
C VAL A 15 -1.10 -8.05 10.02
N SER A 16 -0.13 -7.20 10.32
CA SER A 16 0.72 -7.30 11.52
C SER A 16 0.57 -6.05 12.36
N ASP A 17 0.38 -6.22 13.66
CA ASP A 17 0.37 -5.11 14.62
C ASP A 17 1.82 -4.72 14.98
N ALA A 18 2.13 -3.42 14.86
CA ALA A 18 3.43 -2.84 15.20
C ALA A 18 3.29 -1.73 16.27
N GLY A 19 2.24 -1.78 17.08
CA GLY A 19 1.89 -0.78 18.09
C GLY A 19 1.07 0.35 17.47
N ARG A 20 1.70 1.51 17.22
CA ARG A 20 0.99 2.71 16.71
C ARG A 20 0.42 2.56 15.29
N PHE A 21 0.84 1.53 14.59
CA PHE A 21 0.47 1.25 13.21
C PHE A 21 0.27 -0.25 13.02
N GLN A 22 -0.58 -0.59 12.07
CA GLN A 22 -0.65 -1.90 11.47
C GLN A 22 0.15 -1.89 10.15
N ILE A 23 0.98 -2.91 9.96
CA ILE A 23 1.66 -3.17 8.70
C ILE A 23 0.77 -4.12 7.90
N VAL A 24 0.19 -3.62 6.82
CA VAL A 24 -0.63 -4.41 5.91
C VAL A 24 0.21 -4.79 4.70
N GLU A 25 0.51 -6.07 4.57
CA GLU A 25 1.14 -6.63 3.37
C GLU A 25 0.05 -6.90 2.34
N THR A 26 0.28 -6.38 1.14
CA THR A 26 -0.61 -6.55 0.00
C THR A 26 0.16 -7.06 -1.21
N ARG A 27 -0.53 -7.72 -2.14
CA ARG A 27 0.04 -8.26 -3.37
C ARG A 27 -0.70 -7.74 -4.60
N HIS A 28 0.06 -7.27 -5.58
CA HIS A 28 -0.40 -7.00 -6.95
C HIS A 28 0.45 -7.83 -7.90
N GLU A 29 -0.15 -8.86 -8.51
CA GLU A 29 0.59 -9.83 -9.33
C GLU A 29 1.77 -10.42 -8.54
N ASP A 30 3.02 -10.22 -8.98
CA ASP A 30 4.22 -10.69 -8.28
C ASP A 30 4.86 -9.65 -7.36
N ASN A 31 4.24 -8.48 -7.24
CA ASN A 31 4.76 -7.37 -6.46
C ASN A 31 4.11 -7.31 -5.07
N THR A 32 4.94 -7.26 -4.04
CA THR A 32 4.50 -7.02 -2.66
C THR A 32 4.54 -5.52 -2.36
N ILE A 33 3.44 -4.98 -1.87
CA ILE A 33 3.31 -3.59 -1.46
C ILE A 33 2.94 -3.58 0.02
N ARG A 34 3.76 -2.91 0.84
CA ARG A 34 3.52 -2.75 2.28
C ARG A 34 2.90 -1.39 2.57
N VAL A 35 1.79 -1.40 3.30
CA VAL A 35 1.04 -0.20 3.66
C VAL A 35 1.08 -0.03 5.17
N LEU A 36 1.53 1.14 5.64
CA LEU A 36 1.41 1.53 7.04
C LEU A 36 0.04 2.14 7.27
N VAL A 37 -0.75 1.53 8.14
CA VAL A 37 -2.10 1.98 8.50
C VAL A 37 -2.08 2.42 9.96
N PRO A 38 -2.51 3.66 10.28
CA PRO A 38 -2.63 4.09 11.68
C PRO A 38 -3.54 3.15 12.48
N GLU A 39 -3.21 2.92 13.74
CA GLU A 39 -4.04 2.12 14.64
C GLU A 39 -5.50 2.62 14.66
N GLY A 40 -6.46 1.69 14.80
CA GLY A 40 -7.89 1.98 14.82
C GLY A 40 -8.50 2.36 13.47
N LYS A 41 -7.72 2.38 12.38
CA LYS A 41 -8.26 2.55 11.02
C LYS A 41 -8.68 1.20 10.44
N PRO A 42 -9.80 1.15 9.70
CA PRO A 42 -10.26 -0.09 9.08
C PRO A 42 -9.27 -0.55 8.00
N VAL A 43 -8.93 -1.83 8.04
CA VAL A 43 -8.20 -2.52 6.97
C VAL A 43 -9.22 -3.32 6.15
N PRO A 44 -9.27 -3.17 4.81
CA PRO A 44 -10.18 -3.92 3.97
C PRO A 44 -9.92 -5.43 4.01
N SER A 45 -10.97 -6.25 3.87
CA SER A 45 -10.85 -7.70 3.78
C SER A 45 -10.45 -8.13 2.37
N GLU A 46 -9.39 -8.94 2.27
CA GLU A 46 -8.88 -9.60 1.06
C GLU A 46 -8.66 -8.70 -0.16
N HIS A 47 -9.69 -8.17 -0.82
CA HIS A 47 -9.56 -7.39 -2.05
C HIS A 47 -9.69 -5.89 -1.77
N ALA A 48 -8.71 -5.11 -2.21
CA ALA A 48 -8.67 -3.67 -2.01
C ALA A 48 -8.10 -2.93 -3.23
N LYS A 49 -8.12 -1.60 -3.18
CA LYS A 49 -7.35 -0.76 -4.12
C LYS A 49 -6.47 0.22 -3.35
N LEU A 50 -5.25 0.40 -3.85
CA LEU A 50 -4.29 1.35 -3.30
C LEU A 50 -4.17 2.58 -4.19
N ALA A 51 -4.34 3.75 -3.56
CA ALA A 51 -4.04 5.03 -4.15
C ALA A 51 -2.67 5.52 -3.68
N PHE A 52 -1.79 5.76 -4.64
CA PHE A 52 -0.49 6.40 -4.42
C PHE A 52 -0.68 7.91 -4.38
N ASP A 53 0.08 8.57 -3.50
CA ASP A 53 0.11 10.03 -3.43
C ASP A 53 1.30 10.51 -4.28
N PRO A 54 1.08 11.19 -5.42
CA PRO A 54 2.18 11.63 -6.29
C PRO A 54 3.20 12.50 -5.57
N ALA A 55 2.79 13.28 -4.55
CA ALA A 55 3.71 14.13 -3.79
C ALA A 55 4.75 13.35 -2.97
N TYR A 56 4.49 12.07 -2.71
CA TYR A 56 5.36 11.16 -1.95
C TYR A 56 5.75 9.92 -2.76
N THR A 57 5.57 9.95 -4.08
CA THR A 57 5.88 8.83 -4.97
C THR A 57 7.04 9.20 -5.86
N GLN A 58 8.09 8.38 -5.86
CA GLN A 58 9.25 8.55 -6.72
C GLN A 58 9.17 7.58 -7.90
N VAL A 59 9.46 8.09 -9.10
CA VAL A 59 9.52 7.29 -10.32
C VAL A 59 10.97 7.17 -10.74
N TYR A 60 11.39 5.94 -11.04
CA TYR A 60 12.77 5.65 -11.44
C TYR A 60 12.83 5.04 -12.84
N VAL A 61 13.78 5.49 -13.64
CA VAL A 61 14.12 4.91 -14.95
C VAL A 61 15.59 4.56 -14.95
N ASN A 62 15.92 3.29 -15.19
CA ASN A 62 17.30 2.78 -15.18
C ASN A 62 18.08 3.14 -13.89
N GLY A 63 17.39 3.15 -12.75
CA GLY A 63 17.97 3.49 -11.45
C GLY A 63 18.03 4.99 -11.13
N TRP A 64 17.57 5.87 -12.03
CA TRP A 64 17.58 7.31 -11.83
C TRP A 64 16.19 7.84 -11.53
N ALA A 65 16.06 8.69 -10.49
CA ALA A 65 14.81 9.37 -10.21
C ALA A 65 14.48 10.37 -11.34
N VAL A 66 13.24 10.32 -11.84
CA VAL A 66 12.76 11.16 -12.96
C VAL A 66 11.47 11.93 -12.63
N SER A 67 11.03 11.87 -11.37
CA SER A 67 9.81 12.54 -10.88
C SER A 67 9.99 14.02 -10.64
#